data_AF-A0A439REY3-F1
#
_entry.id   AF-A0A439REY3-F1
#
_cell.length_a   1.000
_cell.length_b   1.000
_cell.length_c   1.000
_cell.angle_alpha   90.00
_cell.angle_beta   90.00
_cell.angle_gamma   90.00
#
_symmetry.space_group_name_H-M   'P 1'
#
loop_
_entity.id
_entity.type
_entity.pdbx_description
1 polymer ?
#
loop_
_entity_poly.entity_id
_entity_poly.type
_entity_poly.pdbx_seq_one_letter_code
_entity_poly.pdbx_strand_id
1 'polypeptide(L)'
;MILDLLSGYADSAAVRYGMLTDTWRSLFQNALNSSRFGAPAQASDVVREAYQIAESFLDEEREHAQRVTTSVALEALQTTLAELESSDATKLTDAALQHLQATQSYIIDELVAQIHRDIALLRQTLQRAVLEVSVSARSRGISQRTALIEYMIGNKAELDFVFHDRHARKWASKKFVRGMWRHTLLAVYNEIVMLTLADHGLTRAQVHHQDTSAQAHGMMVALSSNADLPTYSEIRNEIFHPNANAVLAREVADV
;
A
#
# COMPACT_ATOMS: atom_id res chain seq x y z
N MET A 1 15.12 12.54 -7.43
CA MET A 1 14.78 11.95 -8.74
C MET A 1 14.12 10.57 -8.62
N ILE A 2 14.77 9.54 -8.04
CA ILE A 2 14.06 8.26 -7.75
C ILE A 2 13.00 8.39 -6.65
N LEU A 3 13.32 9.04 -5.52
CA LEU A 3 12.40 9.17 -4.37
C LEU A 3 11.06 9.84 -4.74
N ASP A 4 11.11 10.81 -5.64
CA ASP A 4 9.93 11.51 -6.19
C ASP A 4 9.09 10.57 -7.05
N LEU A 5 9.75 9.76 -7.88
CA LEU A 5 9.10 8.73 -8.70
C LEU A 5 8.39 7.69 -7.84
N LEU A 6 9.05 7.16 -6.80
CA LEU A 6 8.45 6.20 -5.86
C LEU A 6 7.23 6.79 -5.16
N SER A 7 7.31 8.07 -4.79
CA SER A 7 6.20 8.79 -4.14
C SER A 7 5.04 8.99 -5.12
N GLY A 8 5.31 9.36 -6.37
CA GLY A 8 4.31 9.49 -7.42
C GLY A 8 3.56 8.19 -7.70
N TYR A 9 4.25 7.05 -7.77
CA TYR A 9 3.60 5.75 -7.91
C TYR A 9 2.74 5.39 -6.70
N ALA A 10 3.22 5.63 -5.49
CA ALA A 10 2.47 5.39 -4.26
C ALA A 10 1.21 6.28 -4.16
N ASP A 11 1.31 7.54 -4.57
CA ASP A 11 0.17 8.47 -4.60
C ASP A 11 -0.86 8.04 -5.64
N SER A 12 -0.41 7.61 -6.82
CA SER A 12 -1.30 7.08 -7.87
C SER A 12 -2.06 5.83 -7.38
N ALA A 13 -1.36 4.89 -6.72
CA ALA A 13 -2.00 3.71 -6.15
C ALA A 13 -3.03 4.07 -5.06
N ALA A 14 -2.71 5.05 -4.21
CA ALA A 14 -3.64 5.55 -3.21
C ALA A 14 -4.88 6.21 -3.83
N VAL A 15 -4.74 6.90 -4.97
CA VAL A 15 -5.87 7.47 -5.71
C VAL A 15 -6.78 6.36 -6.25
N ARG A 16 -6.23 5.34 -6.90
CA ARG A 16 -7.01 4.20 -7.43
C ARG A 16 -7.75 3.46 -6.32
N TYR A 17 -7.07 3.20 -5.20
CA TYR A 17 -7.73 2.61 -4.03
C TYR A 17 -8.81 3.53 -3.42
N GLY A 18 -8.59 4.86 -3.46
CA GLY A 18 -9.59 5.84 -3.09
C GLY A 18 -10.88 5.69 -3.91
N MET A 19 -10.75 5.58 -5.24
CA MET A 19 -11.88 5.38 -6.15
C MET A 19 -12.66 4.08 -5.84
N LEU A 20 -11.95 3.00 -5.49
CA LEU A 20 -12.57 1.76 -5.03
C LEU A 20 -13.42 2.00 -3.77
N THR A 21 -12.85 2.65 -2.75
CA THR A 21 -13.58 2.94 -1.50
C THR A 21 -14.74 3.91 -1.70
N ASP A 22 -14.64 4.88 -2.62
CA ASP A 22 -15.72 5.81 -2.97
C ASP A 22 -16.88 5.07 -3.65
N THR A 23 -16.56 4.06 -4.49
CA THR A 23 -17.55 3.18 -5.09
C THR A 23 -18.30 2.38 -4.02
N TRP A 24 -17.60 1.81 -3.04
CA TRP A 24 -18.25 1.13 -1.92
C TRP A 24 -19.06 2.05 -1.01
N ARG A 25 -18.63 3.30 -0.81
CA ARG A 25 -19.44 4.31 -0.12
C ARG A 25 -20.75 4.57 -0.88
N SER A 26 -20.70 4.59 -2.21
CA SER A 26 -21.88 4.72 -3.06
C SER A 26 -22.80 3.50 -2.94
N LEU A 27 -22.25 2.27 -2.90
CA LEU A 27 -23.04 1.06 -2.61
C LEU A 27 -23.76 1.14 -1.27
N PHE A 28 -23.06 1.61 -0.24
CA PHE A 28 -23.65 1.81 1.08
C PHE A 28 -24.81 2.82 1.04
N GLN A 29 -24.61 3.98 0.42
CA GLN A 29 -25.63 5.01 0.30
C GLN A 29 -26.84 4.52 -0.53
N ASN A 30 -26.61 3.77 -1.61
CA ASN A 30 -27.66 3.16 -2.41
C ASN A 30 -28.45 2.12 -1.60
N ALA A 31 -27.77 1.35 -0.75
CA ALA A 31 -28.42 0.40 0.16
C ALA A 31 -29.34 1.13 1.17
N LEU A 32 -28.90 2.26 1.73
CA LEU A 32 -29.74 3.07 2.62
C LEU A 32 -30.98 3.63 1.90
N ASN A 33 -30.85 4.04 0.64
CA ASN A 33 -31.94 4.59 -0.17
C ASN A 33 -32.83 3.52 -0.83
N SER A 34 -32.51 2.23 -0.68
CA SER A 34 -33.23 1.14 -1.32
C SER A 34 -34.63 0.96 -0.75
N SER A 35 -35.61 0.66 -1.60
CA SER A 35 -36.95 0.22 -1.17
C SER A 35 -36.93 -1.09 -0.39
N ARG A 36 -35.82 -1.86 -0.48
CA ARG A 36 -35.59 -3.12 0.23
C ARG A 36 -34.70 -2.95 1.48
N PHE A 37 -34.56 -1.73 1.99
CA PHE A 37 -33.75 -1.49 3.19
C PHE A 37 -34.15 -2.41 4.36
N GLY A 38 -33.17 -3.11 4.93
CA GLY A 38 -33.35 -4.06 6.03
C GLY A 38 -33.86 -5.44 5.62
N ALA A 39 -34.03 -5.72 4.32
CA ALA A 39 -34.32 -7.07 3.85
C ALA A 39 -33.15 -8.02 4.15
N PRO A 40 -33.41 -9.31 4.50
CA PRO A 40 -32.35 -10.26 4.86
C PRO A 40 -31.25 -10.41 3.79
N ALA A 41 -31.61 -10.32 2.51
CA ALA A 41 -30.67 -10.46 1.39
C ALA A 41 -29.82 -9.21 1.11
N GLN A 42 -30.24 -8.02 1.57
CA GLN A 42 -29.63 -6.75 1.17
C GLN A 42 -28.14 -6.67 1.47
N ALA A 43 -27.74 -7.04 2.69
CA ALA A 43 -26.33 -6.99 3.09
C ALA A 43 -25.47 -7.97 2.28
N SER A 44 -25.99 -9.16 1.99
CA SER A 44 -25.30 -10.16 1.18
C SER A 44 -25.15 -9.70 -0.27
N ASP A 45 -26.17 -9.06 -0.85
CA ASP A 45 -26.11 -8.51 -2.21
C ASP A 45 -25.09 -7.39 -2.33
N VAL A 46 -25.08 -6.44 -1.39
CA VAL A 46 -24.10 -5.35 -1.34
C VAL A 46 -22.68 -5.88 -1.21
N VAL A 47 -22.46 -6.87 -0.35
CA VAL A 47 -21.15 -7.51 -0.17
C VAL A 47 -20.70 -8.24 -1.42
N ARG A 48 -21.60 -8.97 -2.09
CA ARG A 48 -21.32 -9.66 -3.35
C ARG A 48 -20.90 -8.66 -4.43
N GLU A 49 -21.63 -7.57 -4.58
CA GLU A 49 -21.29 -6.50 -5.53
C GLU A 49 -19.95 -5.85 -5.18
N ALA A 50 -19.68 -5.58 -3.90
CA ALA A 50 -18.40 -5.05 -3.45
C ALA A 50 -17.21 -5.95 -3.80
N TYR A 51 -17.35 -7.28 -3.67
CA TYR A 51 -16.32 -8.24 -4.09
C TYR A 51 -16.13 -8.28 -5.61
N GLN A 52 -17.20 -8.20 -6.39
CA GLN A 52 -17.11 -8.17 -7.86
C GLN A 52 -16.32 -6.94 -8.34
N ILE A 53 -16.58 -5.77 -7.75
CA ILE A 53 -15.83 -4.55 -8.05
C ILE A 53 -14.36 -4.69 -7.61
N ALA A 54 -14.12 -5.33 -6.46
CA ALA A 54 -12.78 -5.57 -5.94
C ALA A 54 -11.97 -6.51 -6.84
N GLU A 55 -12.61 -7.52 -7.44
CA GLU A 55 -11.98 -8.47 -8.36
C GLU A 55 -11.46 -7.74 -9.60
N SER A 56 -12.29 -6.90 -10.24
CA SER A 56 -11.86 -6.08 -11.38
C SER A 56 -10.71 -5.13 -11.01
N PHE A 57 -10.78 -4.51 -9.84
CA PHE A 57 -9.69 -3.67 -9.34
C PHE A 57 -8.39 -4.46 -9.16
N LEU A 58 -8.45 -5.67 -8.60
CA LEU A 58 -7.27 -6.49 -8.36
C LEU A 58 -6.61 -6.97 -9.66
N ASP A 59 -7.40 -7.25 -10.70
CA ASP A 59 -6.86 -7.62 -12.01
C ASP A 59 -6.03 -6.47 -12.61
N GLU A 60 -6.55 -5.24 -12.57
CA GLU A 60 -5.80 -4.05 -12.99
C GLU A 60 -4.57 -3.80 -12.12
N GLU A 61 -4.69 -3.96 -10.80
CA GLU A 61 -3.57 -3.74 -9.88
C GLU A 61 -2.43 -4.74 -10.08
N ARG A 62 -2.70 -5.98 -10.52
CA ARG A 62 -1.65 -6.95 -10.86
C ARG A 62 -0.78 -6.42 -12.00
N GLU A 63 -1.38 -5.90 -13.06
CA GLU A 63 -0.65 -5.33 -14.19
C GLU A 63 0.12 -4.06 -13.79
N HIS A 64 -0.49 -3.22 -12.93
CA HIS A 64 0.19 -2.04 -12.39
C HIS A 64 1.39 -2.41 -11.51
N ALA A 65 1.23 -3.36 -10.59
CA ALA A 65 2.29 -3.82 -9.70
C ALA A 65 3.46 -4.39 -10.49
N GLN A 66 3.18 -5.21 -11.51
CA GLN A 66 4.23 -5.75 -12.38
C GLN A 66 4.99 -4.63 -13.11
N ARG A 67 4.28 -3.72 -13.79
CA ARG A 67 4.91 -2.62 -14.54
C ARG A 67 5.75 -1.72 -13.66
N VAL A 68 5.18 -1.28 -12.53
CA VAL A 68 5.83 -0.30 -11.64
C VAL A 68 7.05 -0.91 -10.95
N THR A 69 6.93 -2.13 -10.39
CA THR A 69 8.08 -2.76 -9.72
C THR A 69 9.20 -3.07 -10.71
N THR A 70 8.88 -3.50 -11.93
CA THR A 70 9.88 -3.71 -13.00
C THR A 70 10.56 -2.40 -13.40
N SER A 71 9.80 -1.31 -13.55
CA SER A 71 10.35 0.01 -13.89
C SER A 71 11.31 0.50 -12.81
N VAL A 72 10.95 0.38 -11.53
CA VAL A 72 11.80 0.77 -10.40
C VAL A 72 13.06 -0.09 -10.32
N ALA A 73 12.95 -1.39 -10.58
CA ALA A 73 14.09 -2.29 -10.60
C ALA A 73 15.07 -1.97 -11.72
N LEU A 74 14.57 -1.66 -12.93
CA LEU A 74 15.42 -1.27 -14.05
C LEU A 74 16.11 0.08 -13.79
N GLU A 75 15.41 1.04 -13.19
CA GLU A 75 15.99 2.32 -12.79
C GLU A 75 17.11 2.12 -11.74
N ALA A 76 16.88 1.25 -10.75
CA ALA A 76 17.89 0.90 -9.75
C ALA A 76 19.12 0.26 -10.38
N LEU A 77 18.93 -0.72 -11.26
CA LEU A 77 20.00 -1.38 -12.00
C LEU A 77 20.80 -0.38 -12.84
N GLN A 78 20.11 0.43 -13.64
CA GLN A 78 20.77 1.40 -14.54
C GLN A 78 21.53 2.47 -13.76
N THR A 79 20.96 2.99 -12.67
CA THR A 79 21.63 3.96 -11.80
C THR A 79 22.89 3.34 -11.21
N THR A 80 22.80 2.11 -10.67
CA THR A 80 23.94 1.42 -10.05
C THR A 80 25.03 1.08 -11.07
N LEU A 81 24.67 0.61 -12.26
CA LEU A 81 25.63 0.33 -13.33
C LEU A 81 26.36 1.60 -13.80
N ALA A 82 25.64 2.73 -13.89
CA ALA A 82 26.23 4.02 -14.21
C ALA A 82 27.21 4.49 -13.13
N GLU A 83 26.84 4.33 -11.84
CA GLU A 83 27.74 4.60 -10.72
C GLU A 83 28.96 3.70 -10.72
N LEU A 84 28.85 2.46 -11.19
CA LEU A 84 29.95 1.50 -11.32
C LEU A 84 30.85 1.73 -12.55
N GLU A 85 30.44 2.61 -13.47
CA GLU A 85 31.04 2.76 -14.81
C GLU A 85 31.12 1.43 -15.58
N SER A 86 30.18 0.52 -15.32
CA SER A 86 30.16 -0.83 -15.90
C SER A 86 29.42 -0.85 -17.24
N SER A 87 29.97 -1.57 -18.21
CA SER A 87 29.33 -1.87 -19.49
C SER A 87 28.58 -3.22 -19.50
N ASP A 88 28.39 -3.84 -18.33
CA ASP A 88 27.78 -5.15 -18.19
C ASP A 88 26.31 -5.19 -18.62
N ALA A 89 25.77 -6.40 -18.69
CA ALA A 89 24.41 -6.66 -19.17
C ALA A 89 23.38 -5.79 -18.43
N THR A 90 22.65 -4.97 -19.19
CA THR A 90 21.59 -4.07 -18.72
C THR A 90 20.28 -4.79 -18.34
N LYS A 91 20.36 -6.09 -18.06
CA LYS A 91 19.22 -6.96 -17.77
C LYS A 91 19.28 -7.42 -16.32
N LEU A 92 18.11 -7.55 -15.72
CA LEU A 92 17.95 -8.12 -14.38
C LEU A 92 18.39 -9.59 -14.38
N THR A 93 19.11 -9.99 -13.34
CA THR A 93 19.49 -11.39 -13.10
C THR A 93 18.27 -12.24 -12.73
N ASP A 94 18.39 -13.56 -12.87
CA ASP A 94 17.30 -14.48 -12.47
C ASP A 94 16.94 -14.33 -10.99
N ALA A 95 17.93 -14.10 -10.13
CA ALA A 95 17.71 -13.83 -8.70
C ALA A 95 16.90 -12.53 -8.50
N ALA A 96 17.23 -11.46 -9.21
CA ALA A 96 16.47 -10.21 -9.18
C ALA A 96 15.03 -10.41 -9.68
N LEU A 97 14.84 -11.16 -10.77
CA LEU A 97 13.50 -11.46 -11.31
C LEU A 97 12.63 -12.26 -10.33
N GLN A 98 13.19 -13.28 -9.69
CA GLN A 98 12.48 -14.06 -8.67
C GLN A 98 12.08 -13.18 -7.47
N HIS A 99 12.98 -12.31 -7.03
CA HIS A 99 12.71 -11.38 -5.94
C HIS A 99 11.60 -10.37 -6.28
N LEU A 100 11.60 -9.84 -7.51
CA LEU A 100 10.53 -8.97 -7.99
C LEU A 100 9.18 -9.67 -8.03
N GLN A 101 9.12 -10.93 -8.47
CA GLN A 101 7.88 -11.72 -8.45
C GLN A 101 7.34 -11.88 -7.02
N ALA A 102 8.20 -12.24 -6.06
CA ALA A 102 7.80 -12.34 -4.65
C ALA A 102 7.27 -11.00 -4.11
N THR A 103 7.91 -9.89 -4.50
CA THR A 103 7.51 -8.54 -4.09
C THR A 103 6.18 -8.12 -4.71
N GLN A 104 5.93 -8.47 -5.98
CA GLN A 104 4.65 -8.24 -6.65
C GLN A 104 3.53 -9.01 -5.95
N SER A 105 3.74 -10.29 -5.62
CA SER A 105 2.79 -11.09 -4.86
C SER A 105 2.47 -10.45 -3.51
N TYR A 106 3.49 -9.97 -2.79
CA TYR A 106 3.31 -9.30 -1.50
C TYR A 106 2.37 -8.07 -1.58
N ILE A 107 2.54 -7.20 -2.59
CA ILE A 107 1.65 -6.04 -2.78
C ILE A 107 0.20 -6.49 -2.94
N ILE A 108 -0.03 -7.50 -3.78
CA ILE A 108 -1.39 -7.97 -4.07
C ILE A 108 -2.01 -8.64 -2.84
N ASP A 109 -1.25 -9.44 -2.09
CA ASP A 109 -1.75 -10.11 -0.89
C ASP A 109 -2.16 -9.09 0.20
N GLU A 110 -1.39 -8.02 0.38
CA GLU A 110 -1.75 -6.93 1.30
C GLU A 110 -2.98 -6.14 0.83
N LEU A 111 -3.10 -5.88 -0.48
CA LEU A 111 -4.31 -5.25 -1.04
C LEU A 111 -5.53 -6.13 -0.82
N VAL A 112 -5.44 -7.43 -1.10
CA VAL A 112 -6.50 -8.41 -0.85
C VAL A 112 -6.90 -8.41 0.62
N ALA A 113 -5.92 -8.46 1.54
CA ALA A 113 -6.19 -8.42 2.98
C ALA A 113 -6.91 -7.13 3.38
N GLN A 114 -6.50 -5.99 2.83
CA GLN A 114 -7.13 -4.71 3.13
C GLN A 114 -8.55 -4.59 2.56
N ILE A 115 -8.77 -5.05 1.32
CA ILE A 115 -10.10 -5.14 0.68
C ILE A 115 -11.07 -5.95 1.55
N HIS A 116 -10.65 -7.12 2.03
CA HIS A 116 -11.48 -7.95 2.90
C HIS A 116 -11.88 -7.22 4.19
N ARG A 117 -10.96 -6.48 4.82
CA ARG A 117 -11.25 -5.69 6.02
C ARG A 117 -12.28 -4.60 5.73
N ASP A 118 -12.11 -3.89 4.62
CA ASP A 118 -12.99 -2.78 4.23
C ASP A 118 -14.40 -3.28 3.83
N ILE A 119 -14.51 -4.40 3.11
CA ILE A 119 -15.81 -5.04 2.81
C ILE A 119 -16.48 -5.56 4.10
N ALA A 120 -15.70 -6.09 5.05
CA ALA A 120 -16.25 -6.51 6.34
C ALA A 120 -16.81 -5.32 7.13
N LEU A 121 -16.12 -4.16 7.10
CA LEU A 121 -16.58 -2.92 7.71
C LEU A 121 -17.86 -2.39 7.04
N LEU A 122 -17.92 -2.42 5.71
CA LEU A 122 -19.13 -2.08 4.94
C LEU A 122 -20.33 -2.91 5.40
N ARG A 123 -20.16 -4.24 5.46
CA ARG A 123 -21.20 -5.17 5.92
C ARG A 123 -21.65 -4.85 7.35
N GLN A 124 -20.70 -4.71 8.27
CA GLN A 124 -20.99 -4.45 9.68
C GLN A 124 -21.73 -3.11 9.86
N THR A 125 -21.30 -2.07 9.15
CA THR A 125 -21.91 -0.75 9.22
C THR A 125 -23.34 -0.76 8.69
N LEU A 126 -23.59 -1.47 7.58
CA LEU A 126 -24.94 -1.63 7.03
C LEU A 126 -25.86 -2.39 7.99
N GLN A 127 -25.39 -3.50 8.57
CA GLN A 127 -26.16 -4.26 9.56
C GLN A 127 -26.47 -3.44 10.81
N ARG A 128 -25.52 -2.63 11.27
CA ARG A 128 -25.71 -1.71 12.39
C ARG A 128 -26.75 -0.63 12.07
N ALA A 129 -26.70 -0.04 10.88
CA ALA A 129 -27.71 0.93 10.45
C ALA A 129 -29.12 0.32 10.45
N VAL A 130 -29.27 -0.90 9.91
CA VAL A 130 -30.56 -1.63 9.92
C VAL A 130 -31.05 -1.86 11.34
N LEU A 131 -30.17 -2.26 12.25
CA LEU A 131 -30.52 -2.48 13.66
C LEU A 131 -30.94 -1.18 14.35
N GLU A 132 -30.16 -0.10 14.20
CA GLU A 132 -30.45 1.20 14.83
C GLU A 132 -31.79 1.77 14.34
N VAL A 133 -32.06 1.72 13.02
CA VAL A 133 -33.34 2.12 12.45
C VAL A 133 -34.49 1.25 13.00
N SER A 134 -34.29 -0.06 13.10
CA SER A 134 -35.30 -0.99 13.61
C SER A 134 -35.63 -0.76 15.09
N VAL A 135 -34.61 -0.50 15.91
CA VAL A 135 -34.77 -0.19 17.34
C VAL A 135 -35.48 1.17 17.50
N SER A 136 -35.11 2.17 16.72
CA SER A 136 -35.76 3.50 16.76
C SER A 136 -37.24 3.40 16.38
N ALA A 137 -37.56 2.72 15.28
CA ALA A 137 -38.95 2.52 14.84
C ALA A 137 -39.81 1.85 15.92
N ARG A 138 -39.31 0.77 16.55
CA ARG A 138 -40.02 0.01 17.59
C ARG A 138 -40.16 0.77 18.90
N SER A 139 -39.08 1.41 19.37
CA SER A 139 -39.08 2.11 20.67
C SER A 139 -39.95 3.36 20.66
N ARG A 140 -40.05 4.05 19.53
CA ARG A 140 -40.82 5.31 19.39
C ARG A 140 -42.18 5.12 18.75
N GLY A 141 -42.52 3.91 18.29
CA GLY A 141 -43.78 3.63 17.60
C GLY A 141 -43.94 4.39 16.27
N ILE A 142 -42.83 4.72 15.60
CA ILE A 142 -42.84 5.41 14.31
C ILE A 142 -42.62 4.43 13.16
N SER A 143 -42.98 4.83 11.94
CA SER A 143 -42.74 4.00 10.76
C SER A 143 -41.23 3.78 10.54
N GLN A 144 -40.84 2.62 10.01
CA GLN A 144 -39.44 2.31 9.67
C GLN A 144 -38.86 3.33 8.69
N ARG A 145 -39.68 3.84 7.76
CA ARG A 145 -39.27 4.88 6.81
C ARG A 145 -38.97 6.21 7.52
N THR A 146 -39.78 6.60 8.49
CA THR A 146 -39.54 7.80 9.31
C THR A 146 -38.24 7.66 10.10
N ALA A 147 -38.04 6.52 10.77
CA ALA A 147 -36.82 6.24 11.51
C ALA A 147 -35.56 6.22 10.63
N LEU A 148 -35.67 5.71 9.39
CA LEU A 148 -34.58 5.74 8.41
C LEU A 148 -34.22 7.17 7.99
N ILE A 149 -35.21 8.01 7.69
CA ILE A 149 -34.98 9.42 7.35
C ILE A 149 -34.29 10.14 8.51
N GLU A 150 -34.76 9.93 9.75
CA GLU A 150 -34.12 10.50 10.94
C GLU A 150 -32.68 10.00 11.11
N TYR A 151 -32.42 8.70 10.89
CA TYR A 151 -31.07 8.13 10.90
C TYR A 151 -30.17 8.81 9.87
N MET A 152 -30.64 9.00 8.64
CA MET A 152 -29.86 9.63 7.58
C MET A 152 -29.60 11.12 7.83
N ILE A 153 -30.53 11.83 8.48
CA ILE A 153 -30.36 13.25 8.84
C ILE A 153 -29.40 13.39 10.04
N GLY A 154 -29.57 12.56 11.06
CA GLY A 154 -28.82 12.62 12.32
C GLY A 154 -27.42 12.02 12.21
N ASN A 155 -27.24 10.99 11.39
CA ASN A 155 -25.97 10.29 11.20
C ASN A 155 -25.29 10.75 9.91
N LYS A 156 -24.73 11.97 9.96
CA LYS A 156 -23.89 12.51 8.87
C LYS A 156 -22.52 11.83 8.78
N ALA A 157 -22.19 10.90 9.67
CA ALA A 157 -20.94 10.16 9.60
C ALA A 157 -20.98 9.25 8.38
N GLU A 158 -20.19 9.61 7.37
CA GLU A 158 -19.99 8.78 6.19
C GLU A 158 -19.28 7.47 6.56
N LEU A 159 -19.44 6.46 5.71
CA LEU A 159 -18.65 5.24 5.81
C LEU A 159 -17.18 5.57 5.55
N ASP A 160 -16.39 5.52 6.63
CA ASP A 160 -14.95 5.79 6.63
C ASP A 160 -14.17 4.48 6.69
N PHE A 161 -13.45 4.17 5.61
CA PHE A 161 -12.60 3.00 5.52
C PHE A 161 -11.25 3.24 6.20
N VAL A 162 -10.91 2.35 7.14
CA VAL A 162 -9.72 2.48 7.97
C VAL A 162 -8.99 1.16 8.17
N PHE A 163 -7.67 1.22 8.10
CA PHE A 163 -6.75 0.21 8.60
C PHE A 163 -6.48 0.42 10.09
N HIS A 164 -6.40 -0.68 10.84
CA HIS A 164 -5.98 -0.68 12.24
C HIS A 164 -4.64 -1.41 12.35
N ASP A 165 -3.64 -0.74 12.91
CA ASP A 165 -2.36 -1.38 13.20
C ASP A 165 -2.44 -2.28 14.46
N ARG A 166 -1.34 -2.98 14.77
CA ARG A 166 -1.23 -3.85 15.96
C ARG A 166 -1.41 -3.12 17.29
N HIS A 167 -1.26 -1.79 17.28
CA HIS A 167 -1.45 -0.92 18.44
C HIS A 167 -2.81 -0.21 18.41
N ALA A 168 -3.75 -0.70 17.57
CA ALA A 168 -5.09 -0.15 17.38
C ALA A 168 -5.13 1.32 16.90
N ARG A 169 -4.05 1.83 16.32
CA ARG A 169 -4.05 3.16 15.69
C ARG A 169 -4.81 3.09 14.38
N LYS A 170 -5.61 4.12 14.12
CA LYS A 170 -6.44 4.22 12.92
C LYS A 170 -5.72 4.97 11.81
N TRP A 171 -5.71 4.38 10.63
CA TRP A 171 -5.16 4.96 9.42
C TRP A 171 -6.24 4.90 8.35
N ALA A 172 -6.50 5.99 7.63
CA ALA A 172 -7.37 5.91 6.46
C ALA A 172 -6.82 4.85 5.48
N SER A 173 -7.67 3.97 4.94
CA SER A 173 -7.22 2.87 4.07
C SER A 173 -6.38 3.37 2.89
N LYS A 174 -6.76 4.52 2.32
CA LYS A 174 -5.97 5.24 1.30
C LYS A 174 -4.54 5.56 1.75
N LYS A 175 -4.36 6.04 2.99
CA LYS A 175 -3.05 6.38 3.56
C LYS A 175 -2.22 5.12 3.82
N PHE A 176 -2.86 4.04 4.28
CA PHE A 176 -2.22 2.74 4.46
C PHE A 176 -1.69 2.21 3.11
N VAL A 177 -2.53 2.17 2.08
CA VAL A 177 -2.14 1.69 0.73
C VAL A 177 -0.99 2.51 0.17
N ARG A 178 -1.02 3.84 0.30
CA ARG A 178 0.11 4.69 -0.08
C ARG A 178 1.40 4.27 0.63
N GLY A 179 1.35 4.11 1.95
CA GLY A 179 2.52 3.77 2.77
C GLY A 179 3.09 2.40 2.40
N MET A 180 2.22 1.41 2.22
CA MET A 180 2.59 0.07 1.78
C MET A 180 3.29 0.11 0.42
N TRP A 181 2.69 0.73 -0.61
CA TRP A 181 3.32 0.87 -1.93
C TRP A 181 4.67 1.57 -1.84
N ARG A 182 4.74 2.70 -1.12
CA ARG A 182 5.99 3.47 -1.02
C ARG A 182 7.11 2.68 -0.34
N HIS A 183 6.78 1.90 0.69
CA HIS A 183 7.74 1.04 1.38
C HIS A 183 8.20 -0.10 0.48
N THR A 184 7.28 -0.77 -0.20
CA THR A 184 7.62 -1.88 -1.08
C THR A 184 8.47 -1.44 -2.26
N LEU A 185 8.14 -0.32 -2.91
CA LEU A 185 8.95 0.20 -4.02
C LEU A 185 10.34 0.68 -3.56
N LEU A 186 10.45 1.21 -2.34
CA LEU A 186 11.75 1.53 -1.76
C LEU A 186 12.59 0.28 -1.51
N ALA A 187 11.96 -0.79 -0.99
CA ALA A 187 12.61 -2.07 -0.81
C ALA A 187 13.11 -2.64 -2.15
N VAL A 188 12.26 -2.64 -3.19
CA VAL A 188 12.65 -3.05 -4.56
C VAL A 188 13.90 -2.30 -5.01
N TYR A 189 13.90 -0.96 -4.92
CA TYR A 189 15.05 -0.18 -5.37
C TYR A 189 16.33 -0.59 -4.63
N ASN A 190 16.29 -0.57 -3.30
CA ASN A 190 17.45 -0.88 -2.46
C ASN A 190 17.96 -2.31 -2.66
N GLU A 191 17.06 -3.29 -2.75
CA GLU A 191 17.42 -4.70 -2.90
C GLU A 191 18.04 -4.97 -4.28
N ILE A 192 17.60 -4.27 -5.34
CA ILE A 192 18.24 -4.35 -6.66
C ILE A 192 19.61 -3.67 -6.67
N VAL A 193 19.78 -2.53 -5.99
CA VAL A 193 21.10 -1.91 -5.79
C VAL A 193 22.03 -2.92 -5.12
N MET A 194 21.60 -3.55 -4.03
CA MET A 194 22.41 -4.55 -3.31
C MET A 194 22.81 -5.73 -4.19
N LEU A 195 21.86 -6.31 -4.94
CA LEU A 195 22.15 -7.41 -5.86
C LEU A 195 23.16 -7.00 -6.93
N THR A 196 22.95 -5.82 -7.53
CA THR A 196 23.84 -5.31 -8.59
C THR A 196 25.25 -5.07 -8.07
N LEU A 197 25.40 -4.47 -6.88
CA LEU A 197 26.70 -4.25 -6.25
C LEU A 197 27.40 -5.59 -5.93
N ALA A 198 26.66 -6.57 -5.40
CA ALA A 198 27.17 -7.89 -5.09
C ALA A 198 27.62 -8.66 -6.34
N ASP A 199 26.87 -8.55 -7.44
CA ASP A 199 27.23 -9.15 -8.74
C ASP A 199 28.56 -8.58 -9.29
N HIS A 200 28.92 -7.35 -8.90
CA HIS A 200 30.21 -6.71 -9.24
C HIS A 200 31.28 -6.91 -8.16
N GLY A 201 31.06 -7.82 -7.21
CA GLY A 201 32.04 -8.17 -6.17
C GLY A 201 32.20 -7.13 -5.06
N LEU A 202 31.33 -6.11 -4.99
CA LEU A 202 31.30 -5.19 -3.86
C LEU A 202 30.61 -5.85 -2.66
N THR A 203 31.08 -5.51 -1.47
CA THR A 203 30.56 -6.08 -0.21
C THR A 203 29.85 -5.06 0.67
N ARG A 204 29.80 -3.80 0.20
CA ARG A 204 29.28 -2.65 0.94
C ARG A 204 28.45 -1.76 0.02
N ALA A 205 27.48 -1.08 0.63
CA ALA A 205 26.72 0.00 0.04
C ALA A 205 26.73 1.21 0.98
N GLN A 206 26.35 2.37 0.47
CA GLN A 206 26.24 3.60 1.24
C GLN A 206 24.79 4.09 1.24
N VAL A 207 24.33 4.62 2.37
CA VAL A 207 23.03 5.29 2.47
C VAL A 207 23.14 6.68 1.86
N HIS A 208 22.39 6.93 0.79
CA HIS A 208 22.24 8.24 0.19
C HIS A 208 20.91 8.84 0.63
N HIS A 209 20.96 9.86 1.49
CA HIS A 209 19.79 10.67 1.86
C HIS A 209 19.71 11.96 1.02
N GLN A 210 18.50 12.38 0.63
CA GLN A 210 18.27 13.59 -0.18
C GLN A 210 18.79 14.88 0.49
N ASP A 211 18.67 14.95 1.82
CA ASP A 211 19.34 15.93 2.66
C ASP A 211 20.69 15.35 3.11
N THR A 212 21.79 15.96 2.66
CA THR A 212 23.16 15.54 2.96
C THR A 212 23.55 15.78 4.42
N SER A 213 22.79 16.60 5.16
CA SER A 213 22.99 16.83 6.60
C SER A 213 22.30 15.79 7.49
N ALA A 214 21.49 14.91 6.90
CA ALA A 214 20.80 13.86 7.65
C ALA A 214 21.80 12.87 8.26
N GLN A 215 21.56 12.48 9.51
CA GLN A 215 22.46 11.60 10.29
C GLN A 215 22.81 10.29 9.57
N ALA A 216 21.87 9.74 8.79
CA ALA A 216 22.07 8.49 8.07
C ALA A 216 22.81 8.68 6.72
N HIS A 217 22.94 9.90 6.20
CA HIS A 217 23.64 10.12 4.94
C HIS A 217 25.12 9.71 5.07
N GLY A 218 25.62 8.96 4.10
CA GLY A 218 26.99 8.46 4.11
C GLY A 218 27.22 7.22 4.97
N MET A 219 26.20 6.74 5.69
CA MET A 219 26.29 5.54 6.53
C MET A 219 26.59 4.31 5.66
N MET A 220 27.60 3.55 6.05
CA MET A 220 28.02 2.33 5.35
C MET A 220 27.23 1.11 5.82
N VAL A 221 26.84 0.28 4.87
CA VAL A 221 25.99 -0.89 5.08
C VAL A 221 26.66 -2.11 4.48
N ALA A 222 26.72 -3.20 5.22
CA ALA A 222 27.23 -4.47 4.72
C ALA A 222 26.18 -5.19 3.85
N LEU A 223 26.64 -5.75 2.72
CA LEU A 223 25.83 -6.62 1.86
C LEU A 223 25.78 -8.07 2.37
N SER A 224 26.66 -8.43 3.31
CA SER A 224 26.72 -9.76 3.93
C SER A 224 26.97 -9.66 5.44
N SER A 225 26.59 -10.70 6.19
CA SER A 225 26.63 -10.75 7.65
C SER A 225 28.03 -10.86 8.29
N ASN A 226 29.11 -10.83 7.50
CA ASN A 226 30.48 -11.04 7.96
C ASN A 226 31.30 -9.73 8.07
N ALA A 227 30.64 -8.59 8.24
CA ALA A 227 31.30 -7.29 8.29
C ALA A 227 31.03 -6.57 9.62
N ASP A 228 31.96 -5.70 10.03
CA ASP A 228 31.83 -4.81 11.20
C ASP A 228 30.76 -3.71 11.01
N LEU A 229 30.03 -3.74 9.91
CA LEU A 229 29.01 -2.76 9.51
C LEU A 229 27.62 -3.39 9.64
N PRO A 230 26.59 -2.58 9.95
CA PRO A 230 25.22 -3.08 10.01
C PRO A 230 24.76 -3.57 8.63
N THR A 231 23.96 -4.62 8.64
CA THR A 231 23.34 -5.21 7.46
C THR A 231 22.08 -4.44 7.06
N TYR A 232 21.67 -4.58 5.79
CA TYR A 232 20.42 -3.97 5.31
C TYR A 232 19.21 -4.39 6.16
N SER A 233 19.12 -5.65 6.58
CA SER A 233 18.00 -6.15 7.41
C SER A 233 17.89 -5.45 8.76
N GLU A 234 19.01 -5.04 9.35
CA GLU A 234 19.04 -4.39 10.66
C GLU A 234 18.56 -2.94 10.57
N ILE A 235 18.95 -2.22 9.50
CA ILE A 235 18.64 -0.80 9.35
C ILE A 235 17.38 -0.52 8.54
N ARG A 236 16.83 -1.53 7.85
CA ARG A 236 15.70 -1.37 6.91
C ARG A 236 14.53 -0.61 7.51
N ASN A 237 14.09 -1.01 8.71
CA ASN A 237 12.90 -0.44 9.32
C ASN A 237 13.14 0.94 9.95
N GLU A 238 14.40 1.26 10.25
CA GLU A 238 14.79 2.52 10.88
C GLU A 238 15.06 3.61 9.83
N ILE A 239 15.83 3.28 8.79
CA ILE A 239 16.30 4.23 7.77
C ILE A 239 15.40 4.23 6.53
N PHE A 240 14.92 3.06 6.10
CA PHE A 240 14.19 2.88 4.83
C PHE A 240 12.69 2.68 5.06
N HIS A 241 12.07 3.57 5.83
CA HIS A 241 10.64 3.57 6.10
C HIS A 241 9.84 4.30 5.00
N PRO A 242 8.48 4.17 4.91
CA PRO A 242 7.70 4.75 3.80
C PRO A 242 7.85 6.26 3.62
N ASN A 243 8.17 7.01 4.68
CA ASN A 243 8.38 8.45 4.62
C ASN A 243 9.86 8.85 4.48
N ALA A 244 10.75 7.89 4.25
CA ALA A 244 12.18 8.15 4.20
C ALA A 244 12.58 8.71 2.85
N ASN A 245 13.52 9.66 2.88
CA ASN A 245 14.15 10.23 1.71
C ASN A 245 15.58 9.70 1.57
N ALA A 246 15.77 8.41 1.85
CA ALA A 246 17.03 7.70 1.69
C ALA A 246 16.88 6.48 0.79
N VAL A 247 17.95 6.19 0.04
CA VAL A 247 18.14 4.98 -0.76
C VAL A 247 19.55 4.43 -0.55
N LEU A 248 19.80 3.20 -0.96
CA LEU A 248 21.16 2.69 -1.11
C LEU A 248 21.77 3.17 -2.43
N ALA A 249 23.08 3.39 -2.42
CA ALA A 249 23.90 3.72 -3.58
C ALA A 249 25.29 3.07 -3.44
N ARG A 250 26.10 3.13 -4.50
CA ARG A 250 27.52 2.76 -4.45
C ARG A 250 28.26 3.63 -3.42
N GLU A 251 29.24 3.03 -2.74
CA GLU A 251 30.22 3.77 -1.94
C GLU A 251 31.00 4.76 -2.83
N VAL A 252 30.89 6.05 -2.50
CA VAL A 252 31.75 7.09 -3.08
C VAL A 252 32.94 7.28 -2.14
N ALA A 253 34.15 7.06 -2.63
CA ALA A 253 35.35 7.39 -1.87
C ALA A 253 35.43 8.92 -1.71
N ASP A 254 35.48 9.41 -0.47
CA ASP A 254 35.79 10.81 -0.21
C ASP A 254 37.17 11.13 -0.82
N VAL A 255 37.18 12.04 -1.81
CA VAL A 255 38.41 12.63 -2.39
C VAL A 255 38.83 13.84 -1.57
#